data_AF-A0AA36DH19-F1
#
_entry.id   AF-A0AA36DH19-F1
#
_cell.length_a   1.000
_cell.length_b   1.000
_cell.length_c   1.000
_cell.angle_alpha   90.00
_cell.angle_beta   90.00
_cell.angle_gamma   90.00
#
_symmetry.space_group_name_H-M   'P 1'
#
loop_
_entity.id
_entity.type
_entity.pdbx_description
1 polymer ?
#
loop_
_entity_poly.entity_id
_entity_poly.type
_entity_poly.pdbx_seq_one_letter_code
_entity_poly.pdbx_strand_id
1 'polypeptide(L)'
;MAIDLEDVRRIEEAVLQVRLNEGVLGDRELDASEPTITRLNEKIGRLRRLLAESAEVKAEVDAAQQRLLEAYGQRQEDLAPPALLAKPDAKQVDDVAPQKPKQHSEAGEEENNDPVGPNFLVTPDELAAVPSYMKGRLTVADLNEILTTIDTICCERETFLHARNLSQADKIRQREMRSAKEPKLDGMRYVTEAELRDKLPPKAKLAMKYGMQSLRHLGRCKETLITRCKYIIILW
;
A
#
# COMPACT_ATOMS: atom_id res chain seq x y z
N MET A 1 -8.00 -2.93 -13.61
CA MET A 1 -8.11 -4.35 -14.03
C MET A 1 -6.92 -4.64 -14.92
N ALA A 2 -5.92 -5.37 -14.42
CA ALA A 2 -4.87 -5.90 -15.30
C ALA A 2 -5.43 -7.17 -15.94
N ILE A 3 -5.57 -7.18 -17.26
CA ILE A 3 -5.90 -8.39 -18.01
C ILE A 3 -4.59 -9.15 -18.16
N ASP A 4 -4.52 -10.36 -17.61
CA ASP A 4 -3.29 -11.14 -17.57
C ASP A 4 -3.15 -11.99 -18.85
N LEU A 5 -1.91 -12.27 -19.28
CA LEU A 5 -1.63 -13.14 -20.43
C LEU A 5 -2.25 -14.54 -20.24
N GLU A 6 -2.42 -14.95 -18.98
CA GLU A 6 -3.06 -16.18 -18.56
C GLU A 6 -4.54 -16.26 -19.00
N ASP A 7 -5.25 -15.13 -19.04
CA ASP A 7 -6.66 -15.09 -19.46
C ASP A 7 -6.82 -15.31 -20.97
N VAL A 8 -5.90 -14.77 -21.77
CA VAL A 8 -5.86 -15.01 -23.21
C VAL A 8 -5.58 -16.48 -23.49
N ARG A 9 -4.60 -17.05 -22.78
CA ARG A 9 -4.22 -18.46 -22.92
C ARG A 9 -5.35 -19.43 -22.54
N ARG A 10 -6.08 -19.17 -21.45
CA ARG A 10 -7.24 -19.98 -21.04
C ARG A 10 -8.35 -19.97 -22.08
N ILE A 11 -8.58 -18.83 -22.74
CA ILE A 11 -9.60 -18.72 -23.79
C ILE A 11 -9.14 -19.43 -25.07
N GLU A 12 -7.85 -19.36 -25.42
CA GLU A 12 -7.27 -20.10 -26.55
C GLU A 12 -7.35 -21.62 -26.35
N GLU A 13 -7.04 -22.10 -25.13
CA GLU A 13 -7.19 -23.51 -24.77
C GLU A 13 -8.66 -23.96 -24.87
N ALA A 14 -9.62 -23.14 -24.41
CA ALA A 14 -11.05 -23.46 -24.53
C ALA A 14 -11.52 -23.54 -26.00
N VAL A 15 -11.03 -22.66 -26.88
CA VAL A 15 -11.35 -22.71 -28.32
C VAL A 15 -10.77 -23.95 -28.99
N LEU A 16 -9.54 -24.34 -28.62
CA LEU A 16 -8.92 -25.59 -29.12
C LEU A 16 -9.69 -26.82 -28.65
N GLN A 17 -10.17 -26.84 -27.41
CA GLN A 17 -10.97 -27.93 -26.87
C GLN A 17 -12.31 -28.09 -27.59
N VAL A 18 -12.98 -26.97 -27.91
CA VAL A 18 -14.22 -26.99 -28.69
C VAL A 18 -13.96 -27.54 -30.09
N ARG A 19 -12.90 -27.10 -30.78
CA ARG A 19 -12.52 -27.60 -32.12
C ARG A 19 -12.13 -29.08 -32.13
N LEU A 20 -11.45 -29.56 -31.09
CA LEU A 20 -11.10 -30.99 -30.97
C LEU A 20 -12.35 -31.85 -30.77
N ASN A 21 -13.38 -31.32 -30.11
CA ASN A 21 -14.65 -32.00 -29.92
C ASN A 21 -15.55 -31.97 -31.17
N GLU A 22 -15.37 -31.03 -32.11
CA GLU A 22 -16.10 -31.00 -33.39
C GLU A 22 -15.86 -32.23 -34.27
N GLY A 23 -14.72 -32.93 -34.11
CA GLY A 23 -14.47 -34.20 -34.81
C GLY A 23 -15.28 -35.40 -34.31
N VAL A 24 -16.01 -35.25 -33.19
CA VAL A 24 -16.80 -36.30 -32.53
C VAL A 24 -18.31 -36.01 -32.57
N LEU A 25 -18.70 -34.78 -32.93
CA LEU A 25 -20.08 -34.31 -32.95
C LEU A 25 -20.74 -34.59 -34.32
N GLY A 26 -22.03 -34.97 -34.32
CA GLY A 26 -22.78 -35.18 -35.57
C GLY A 26 -23.17 -33.87 -36.25
N ASP A 27 -23.51 -33.89 -37.55
CA ASP A 27 -23.77 -32.71 -38.39
C ASP A 27 -24.73 -31.65 -37.79
N ARG A 28 -25.67 -32.05 -36.91
CA ARG A 28 -26.61 -31.12 -36.25
C ARG A 28 -26.02 -30.35 -35.06
N GLU A 29 -24.95 -30.84 -34.46
CA GLU A 29 -24.29 -30.21 -33.31
C GLU A 29 -23.18 -29.25 -33.75
N LEU A 30 -22.64 -29.43 -34.97
CA LEU A 30 -21.72 -28.49 -35.63
C LEU A 30 -22.39 -27.14 -35.95
N ASP A 31 -23.62 -27.14 -36.45
CA ASP A 31 -24.35 -25.88 -36.73
C ASP A 31 -24.61 -25.04 -35.47
N ALA A 32 -24.65 -25.69 -34.28
CA ALA A 32 -24.84 -25.01 -33.00
C ALA A 32 -23.53 -24.48 -32.38
N SER A 33 -22.36 -25.01 -32.76
CA SER A 33 -21.05 -24.57 -32.24
C SER A 33 -20.51 -23.31 -32.94
N GLU A 34 -20.84 -23.11 -34.22
CA GLU A 34 -20.40 -21.95 -35.03
C GLU A 34 -20.65 -20.56 -34.40
N PRO A 35 -21.84 -20.23 -33.87
CA PRO A 35 -22.07 -18.92 -33.26
C PRO A 35 -21.27 -18.73 -31.96
N THR A 36 -21.02 -19.82 -31.23
CA THR A 36 -20.23 -19.79 -29.99
C THR A 36 -18.76 -19.52 -30.29
N ILE A 37 -18.21 -20.17 -31.32
CA ILE A 37 -16.84 -19.96 -31.79
C ILE A 37 -16.65 -18.53 -32.30
N THR A 38 -17.62 -18.00 -33.05
CA THR A 38 -17.58 -16.62 -33.55
C THR A 38 -17.53 -15.62 -32.41
N ARG A 39 -18.38 -15.79 -31.39
CA ARG A 39 -18.40 -14.94 -30.19
C ARG A 39 -17.10 -15.01 -29.38
N LEU A 40 -16.49 -16.20 -29.28
CA LEU A 40 -15.20 -16.37 -28.61
C LEU A 40 -14.06 -15.70 -29.39
N ASN A 41 -14.02 -15.84 -30.71
CA ASN A 41 -13.03 -15.20 -31.56
C ASN A 41 -13.12 -13.66 -31.50
N GLU A 42 -14.32 -13.10 -31.47
CA GLU A 42 -14.50 -11.65 -31.25
C GLU A 42 -13.95 -11.21 -29.89
N LYS A 43 -14.16 -12.01 -28.84
CA LYS A 43 -13.66 -11.73 -27.49
C LYS A 43 -12.12 -11.77 -27.46
N ILE A 44 -11.51 -12.77 -28.10
CA ILE A 44 -10.05 -12.86 -28.28
C ILE A 44 -9.54 -11.63 -29.02
N GLY A 45 -10.21 -11.21 -30.10
CA GLY A 45 -9.83 -10.02 -30.86
C GLY A 45 -9.85 -8.74 -30.02
N ARG A 46 -10.88 -8.55 -29.18
CA ARG A 46 -10.95 -7.41 -28.25
C ARG A 46 -9.84 -7.44 -27.20
N LEU A 47 -9.58 -8.61 -26.62
CA LEU A 47 -8.52 -8.78 -25.61
C LEU A 47 -7.14 -8.48 -26.18
N ARG A 48 -6.84 -8.95 -27.41
CA ARG A 48 -5.57 -8.65 -28.08
C ARG A 48 -5.37 -7.15 -28.34
N ARG A 49 -6.44 -6.41 -28.70
CA ARG A 49 -6.36 -4.94 -28.85
C ARG A 49 -6.08 -4.25 -27.53
N LEU A 50 -6.80 -4.59 -26.47
CA LEU A 50 -6.58 -4.02 -25.14
C LEU A 50 -5.16 -4.31 -24.63
N LEU A 51 -4.63 -5.50 -24.93
CA LEU A 51 -3.27 -5.87 -24.55
C LEU A 51 -2.23 -5.05 -25.32
N ALA A 52 -2.45 -4.81 -26.62
CA ALA A 52 -1.62 -3.90 -27.42
C ALA A 52 -1.67 -2.45 -26.91
N GLU A 53 -2.86 -1.92 -26.62
CA GLU A 53 -3.04 -0.57 -26.03
C GLU A 53 -2.33 -0.46 -24.67
N SER A 54 -2.43 -1.49 -23.83
CA SER A 54 -1.73 -1.50 -22.53
C SER A 54 -0.20 -1.56 -22.67
N ALA A 55 0.31 -2.22 -23.72
CA ALA A 55 1.74 -2.28 -24.01
C ALA A 55 2.26 -0.92 -24.50
N GLU A 56 1.48 -0.20 -25.29
CA GLU A 56 1.80 1.16 -25.75
C GLU A 56 1.86 2.14 -24.57
N VAL A 57 0.84 2.13 -23.70
CA VAL A 57 0.83 2.96 -22.48
C VAL A 57 2.01 2.62 -21.57
N LYS A 58 2.35 1.33 -21.43
CA LYS A 58 3.52 0.93 -20.65
C LYS A 58 4.83 1.47 -21.26
N ALA A 59 4.99 1.40 -22.57
CA ALA A 59 6.15 1.96 -23.25
C ALA A 59 6.25 3.49 -23.07
N GLU A 60 5.12 4.21 -23.08
CA GLU A 60 5.10 5.65 -22.78
C GLU A 60 5.52 5.96 -21.34
N VAL A 61 5.06 5.18 -20.36
CA VAL A 61 5.45 5.32 -18.96
C VAL A 61 6.93 5.04 -18.76
N ASP A 62 7.46 3.97 -19.36
CA ASP A 62 8.87 3.62 -19.29
C ASP A 62 9.74 4.73 -19.92
N ALA A 63 9.33 5.27 -21.08
CA ALA A 63 10.01 6.41 -21.71
C ALA A 63 9.95 7.69 -20.84
N ALA A 64 8.82 7.96 -20.18
CA ALA A 64 8.70 9.10 -19.27
C ALA A 64 9.59 8.94 -18.02
N GLN A 65 9.69 7.73 -17.48
CA GLN A 65 10.60 7.42 -16.37
C GLN A 65 12.07 7.62 -16.77
N GLN A 66 12.45 7.20 -17.99
CA GLN A 66 13.80 7.37 -18.49
C GLN A 66 14.15 8.86 -18.70
N ARG A 67 13.23 9.66 -19.25
CA ARG A 67 13.40 11.13 -19.35
C ARG A 67 13.59 11.80 -18.00
N LEU A 68 12.86 11.35 -16.98
CA LEU A 68 13.04 11.87 -15.61
C LEU A 68 14.43 11.52 -15.09
N LEU A 69 14.88 10.28 -15.23
CA LEU A 69 16.23 9.86 -14.82
C LEU A 69 17.33 10.68 -15.51
N GLU A 70 17.21 10.93 -16.81
CA GLU A 70 18.14 11.78 -17.57
C GLU A 70 18.14 13.23 -17.06
N ALA A 71 16.95 13.80 -16.81
CA ALA A 71 16.83 15.15 -16.25
C ALA A 71 17.40 15.26 -14.82
N TYR A 72 17.30 14.20 -14.02
CA TYR A 72 17.93 14.13 -12.69
C TYR A 72 19.46 14.01 -12.79
N GLY A 73 19.98 13.25 -13.74
CA GLY A 73 21.42 13.12 -13.99
C GLY A 73 22.05 14.45 -14.42
N GLN A 74 21.43 15.17 -15.35
CA GLN A 74 21.90 16.49 -15.82
C GLN A 74 21.97 17.53 -14.70
N ARG A 75 21.02 17.50 -13.74
CA ARG A 75 21.05 18.40 -12.58
C ARG A 75 22.18 18.11 -11.60
N GLN A 76 22.77 16.91 -11.57
CA GLN A 76 23.94 16.64 -10.74
C GLN A 76 25.24 17.12 -11.39
N GLU A 77 25.32 17.17 -12.72
CA GLU A 77 26.51 17.67 -13.42
C GLU A 77 26.64 19.20 -13.35
N ASP A 78 25.51 19.94 -13.31
CA ASP A 78 25.49 21.40 -13.11
C ASP A 78 25.88 21.85 -11.67
N LEU A 79 26.03 20.90 -10.73
CA LEU A 79 26.42 21.15 -9.34
C LEU A 79 27.83 20.66 -9.00
N ALA A 80 28.66 20.33 -10.00
CA ALA A 80 30.07 20.05 -9.78
C ALA A 80 30.74 21.25 -9.07
N PRO A 81 31.19 21.13 -7.81
CA PRO A 81 31.79 22.24 -7.09
C PRO A 81 33.13 22.61 -7.73
N PRO A 82 33.46 23.91 -7.91
CA PRO A 82 34.80 24.29 -8.32
C PRO A 82 35.79 23.83 -7.26
N ALA A 83 36.83 23.12 -7.71
CA ALA A 83 37.91 22.61 -6.90
C ALA A 83 38.58 23.75 -6.12
N LEU A 84 38.34 23.82 -4.81
CA LEU A 84 39.08 24.68 -3.89
C LEU A 84 40.23 23.89 -3.28
N LEU A 85 41.40 24.11 -3.89
CA LEU A 85 42.72 23.89 -3.33
C LEU A 85 42.98 24.86 -2.15
N ALA A 86 43.84 24.36 -1.25
CA ALA A 86 44.66 25.07 -0.25
C ALA A 86 44.09 25.27 1.18
N LYS A 87 44.55 24.38 2.09
CA LYS A 87 45.01 24.68 3.46
C LYS A 87 46.15 25.74 3.40
N PRO A 88 46.47 26.55 4.44
CA PRO A 88 46.68 26.19 5.86
C PRO A 88 45.97 27.19 6.82
N ASP A 89 45.88 27.04 8.14
CA ASP A 89 46.95 26.84 9.12
C ASP A 89 46.42 26.39 10.48
N ALA A 90 47.29 25.75 11.23
CA ALA A 90 47.04 25.15 12.53
C ALA A 90 46.89 26.19 13.66
N LYS A 91 45.98 25.93 14.59
CA LYS A 91 46.14 26.32 16.00
C LYS A 91 45.47 25.28 16.91
N GLN A 92 46.30 24.57 17.65
CA GLN A 92 45.97 23.75 18.81
C GLN A 92 45.34 24.62 19.90
N VAL A 93 44.30 24.12 20.56
CA VAL A 93 44.11 24.32 22.02
C VAL A 93 43.42 23.07 22.59
N ASP A 94 43.92 22.68 23.75
CA ASP A 94 43.77 21.41 24.45
C ASP A 94 42.41 21.10 25.09
N ASP A 95 42.24 19.79 25.35
CA ASP A 95 41.60 19.14 26.51
C ASP A 95 40.13 19.45 26.86
N VAL A 96 39.19 18.61 26.38
CA VAL A 96 38.00 18.22 27.16
C VAL A 96 37.63 16.76 26.85
N ALA A 97 37.48 16.00 27.93
CA ALA A 97 37.25 14.57 28.05
C ALA A 97 36.14 13.93 27.16
N PRO A 98 36.30 12.64 26.77
CA PRO A 98 35.32 11.94 25.94
C PRO A 98 34.13 11.43 26.76
N GLN A 99 32.96 12.05 26.61
CA GLN A 99 31.69 11.43 27.00
C GLN A 99 31.15 10.56 25.86
N LYS A 100 31.25 9.25 26.05
CA LYS A 100 30.50 8.22 25.29
C LYS A 100 28.99 8.46 25.45
N PRO A 101 28.20 8.61 24.36
CA PRO A 101 26.78 8.32 24.42
C PRO A 101 26.60 6.81 24.53
N LYS A 102 25.99 6.40 25.64
CA LYS A 102 25.69 5.02 26.00
C LYS A 102 24.83 4.34 24.93
N GLN A 103 25.32 3.18 24.48
CA GLN A 103 24.48 2.07 24.07
C GLN A 103 23.65 1.60 25.27
N HIS A 104 22.34 1.62 25.15
CA HIS A 104 21.41 0.77 25.89
C HIS A 104 20.66 -0.02 24.80
N SER A 105 21.07 -1.25 24.53
CA SER A 105 20.66 -2.50 25.19
C SER A 105 19.26 -2.93 24.76
N GLU A 106 19.25 -4.09 24.11
CA GLU A 106 18.12 -4.94 23.78
C GLU A 106 17.26 -5.31 25.00
N ALA A 107 16.10 -5.91 24.69
CA ALA A 107 15.13 -6.60 25.53
C ALA A 107 13.91 -5.77 25.96
N GLY A 108 12.74 -6.23 25.49
CA GLY A 108 11.43 -5.74 25.89
C GLY A 108 10.37 -6.00 24.83
N GLU A 109 10.19 -7.27 24.42
CA GLU A 109 8.91 -7.73 23.89
C GLU A 109 7.90 -7.65 25.03
N GLU A 110 7.17 -6.54 25.12
CA GLU A 110 5.97 -6.46 25.94
C GLU A 110 4.77 -6.64 25.01
N GLU A 111 4.21 -7.85 25.03
CA GLU A 111 2.82 -8.12 24.70
C GLU A 111 1.92 -7.27 25.61
N ASN A 112 1.66 -6.02 25.24
CA ASN A 112 0.51 -5.31 25.77
C ASN A 112 -0.72 -5.78 25.00
N ASN A 113 -1.25 -6.93 25.43
CA ASN A 113 -2.68 -7.22 25.33
C ASN A 113 -3.40 -6.40 26.42
N ASP A 114 -3.38 -5.08 26.29
CA ASP A 114 -4.26 -4.24 27.07
C ASP A 114 -5.69 -4.38 26.50
N PRO A 115 -6.70 -4.66 27.33
CA PRO A 115 -8.08 -4.68 26.88
C PRO A 115 -8.46 -3.27 26.40
N VAL A 116 -8.93 -3.17 25.15
CA VAL A 116 -9.45 -1.97 24.47
C VAL A 116 -10.31 -1.15 25.43
N GLY A 117 -9.68 -0.19 26.09
CA GLY A 117 -10.28 0.63 27.14
C GLY A 117 -10.88 1.93 26.58
N PRO A 118 -11.65 2.67 27.41
CA PRO A 118 -12.37 3.91 27.04
C PRO A 118 -11.49 5.09 26.57
N ASN A 119 -10.18 4.88 26.40
CA ASN A 119 -9.18 5.89 26.03
C ASN A 119 -8.85 5.91 24.54
N PHE A 120 -9.70 5.39 23.67
CA PHE A 120 -9.43 5.36 22.23
C PHE A 120 -9.40 6.75 21.58
N LEU A 121 -10.30 7.65 22.00
CA LEU A 121 -10.40 9.00 21.44
C LEU A 121 -9.43 9.96 22.14
N VAL A 122 -8.94 10.94 21.37
CA VAL A 122 -8.07 12.00 21.86
C VAL A 122 -8.91 13.09 22.51
N THR A 123 -8.50 13.47 23.72
CA THR A 123 -9.04 14.59 24.49
C THR A 123 -8.35 15.91 24.13
N PRO A 124 -8.99 17.06 24.42
CA PRO A 124 -8.35 18.37 24.22
C PRO A 124 -7.04 18.54 24.99
N ASP A 125 -6.94 17.97 26.19
CA ASP A 125 -5.76 18.06 27.05
C ASP A 125 -4.58 17.24 26.49
N GLU A 126 -4.86 16.04 25.97
CA GLU A 126 -3.85 15.25 25.26
C GLU A 126 -3.35 15.97 24.02
N LEU A 127 -4.25 16.57 23.23
CA LEU A 127 -3.84 17.37 22.08
C LEU A 127 -3.00 18.57 22.52
N ALA A 128 -3.34 19.23 23.63
CA ALA A 128 -2.58 20.36 24.17
C ALA A 128 -1.12 19.96 24.50
N ALA A 129 -0.90 18.75 25.02
CA ALA A 129 0.42 18.22 25.35
C ALA A 129 1.32 17.97 24.12
N VAL A 130 0.76 17.73 22.94
CA VAL A 130 1.54 17.57 21.70
C VAL A 130 2.31 18.86 21.39
N PRO A 131 3.55 18.82 20.89
CA PRO A 131 4.25 20.03 20.44
C PRO A 131 3.57 20.73 19.25
N SER A 132 3.61 22.07 19.20
CA SER A 132 2.94 22.87 18.16
C SER A 132 3.40 22.53 16.73
N TYR A 133 4.69 22.23 16.55
CA TYR A 133 5.26 21.86 15.25
C TYR A 133 4.71 20.51 14.72
N MET A 134 4.16 19.64 15.57
CA MET A 134 3.56 18.36 15.17
C MET A 134 2.07 18.49 14.86
N LYS A 135 1.39 19.42 15.54
CA LYS A 135 -0.06 19.66 15.40
C LYS A 135 -0.43 20.37 14.09
N GLY A 136 0.39 21.31 13.63
CA GLY A 136 0.02 22.18 12.51
C GLY A 136 -1.28 22.94 12.81
N ARG A 137 -2.32 22.73 12.00
CA ARG A 137 -3.67 23.31 12.20
C ARG A 137 -4.72 22.26 12.62
N LEU A 138 -4.30 21.13 13.21
CA LEU A 138 -5.25 20.09 13.61
C LEU A 138 -6.14 20.53 14.77
N THR A 139 -7.40 20.11 14.67
CA THR A 139 -8.34 20.12 15.78
C THR A 139 -8.49 18.72 16.37
N VAL A 140 -9.01 18.65 17.60
CA VAL A 140 -9.35 17.36 18.25
C VAL A 140 -10.34 16.55 17.39
N ALA A 141 -11.28 17.23 16.74
CA ALA A 141 -12.25 16.61 15.85
C ALA A 141 -11.57 15.90 14.67
N ASP A 142 -10.57 16.53 14.05
CA ASP A 142 -9.86 15.93 12.92
C ASP A 142 -9.07 14.68 13.35
N LEU A 143 -8.48 14.65 14.56
CA LEU A 143 -7.81 13.46 15.10
C LEU A 143 -8.78 12.32 15.37
N ASN A 144 -9.91 12.63 16.01
CA ASN A 144 -10.92 11.64 16.35
C ASN A 144 -11.62 11.08 15.12
N GLU A 145 -11.78 11.88 14.06
CA GLU A 145 -12.26 11.42 12.76
C GLU A 145 -11.29 10.43 12.11
N ILE A 146 -9.98 10.70 12.17
CA ILE A 146 -8.96 9.76 11.68
C ILE A 146 -9.01 8.45 12.47
N LEU A 147 -9.03 8.55 13.80
CA LEU A 147 -9.07 7.37 14.68
C LEU A 147 -10.30 6.52 14.41
N THR A 148 -11.50 7.11 14.45
CA THR A 148 -12.76 6.39 14.19
C THR A 148 -12.79 5.73 12.81
N THR A 149 -12.20 6.36 11.80
CA THR A 149 -12.08 5.77 10.46
C THR A 149 -11.14 4.56 10.47
N ILE A 150 -9.99 4.66 11.16
CA ILE A 150 -9.05 3.55 11.34
C ILE A 150 -9.74 2.36 12.04
N ASP A 151 -10.44 2.61 13.15
CA ASP A 151 -11.14 1.58 13.90
C ASP A 151 -12.25 0.92 13.08
N THR A 152 -13.00 1.71 12.30
CA THR A 152 -14.00 1.18 11.36
C THR A 152 -13.36 0.26 10.33
N ILE A 153 -12.21 0.62 9.75
CA ILE A 153 -11.50 -0.24 8.78
C ILE A 153 -11.05 -1.54 9.43
N CYS A 154 -10.50 -1.48 10.64
CA CYS A 154 -10.07 -2.65 11.38
C CYS A 154 -11.24 -3.56 11.73
N CYS A 155 -12.32 -3.01 12.28
CA CYS A 155 -13.52 -3.75 12.63
C CYS A 155 -14.14 -4.43 11.41
N GLU A 156 -14.26 -3.72 10.27
CA GLU A 156 -14.76 -4.31 9.03
C GLU A 156 -13.86 -5.45 8.54
N ARG A 157 -12.53 -5.27 8.60
CA ARG A 157 -11.57 -6.29 8.19
C ARG A 157 -11.66 -7.52 9.10
N GLU A 158 -11.66 -7.34 10.41
CA GLU A 158 -11.80 -8.43 11.38
C GLU A 158 -13.12 -9.17 11.19
N THR A 159 -14.22 -8.43 11.07
CA THR A 159 -15.55 -8.99 10.81
C THR A 159 -15.55 -9.82 9.53
N PHE A 160 -14.96 -9.32 8.45
CA PHE A 160 -14.85 -10.05 7.19
C PHE A 160 -13.93 -11.28 7.31
N LEU A 161 -12.82 -11.18 8.04
CA LEU A 161 -11.90 -12.30 8.25
C LEU A 161 -12.49 -13.40 9.15
N HIS A 162 -13.42 -13.08 10.03
CA HIS A 162 -14.08 -14.04 10.93
C HIS A 162 -15.49 -14.46 10.49
N ALA A 163 -16.04 -13.85 9.43
CA ALA A 163 -17.34 -14.21 8.87
C ALA A 163 -17.34 -15.68 8.39
N ARG A 164 -18.35 -16.45 8.84
CA ARG A 164 -18.55 -17.86 8.48
C ARG A 164 -19.44 -18.05 7.24
N ASN A 165 -20.36 -17.12 7.02
CA ASN A 165 -21.36 -17.19 5.95
C ASN A 165 -21.02 -16.17 4.85
N LEU A 166 -20.06 -16.52 4.00
CA LEU A 166 -19.60 -15.71 2.88
C LEU A 166 -19.96 -16.36 1.54
N SER A 167 -20.14 -15.54 0.49
CA SER A 167 -20.29 -16.02 -0.89
C SER A 167 -19.01 -16.74 -1.35
N GLN A 168 -19.06 -17.51 -2.44
CA GLN A 168 -17.85 -18.16 -2.97
C GLN A 168 -16.77 -17.13 -3.34
N ALA A 169 -17.15 -16.00 -3.95
CA ALA A 169 -16.23 -14.92 -4.27
C ALA A 169 -15.59 -14.31 -3.01
N ASP A 170 -16.39 -14.08 -1.96
CA ASP A 170 -15.89 -13.52 -0.71
C ASP A 170 -15.00 -14.50 0.06
N LYS A 171 -15.24 -15.82 -0.06
CA LYS A 171 -14.35 -16.84 0.51
C LYS A 171 -12.98 -16.85 -0.18
N ILE A 172 -12.94 -16.65 -1.50
CA ILE A 172 -11.68 -16.49 -2.24
C ILE A 172 -10.96 -15.24 -1.75
N ARG A 173 -11.66 -14.10 -1.71
CA ARG A 173 -11.11 -12.83 -1.20
C ARG A 173 -10.62 -12.93 0.26
N GLN A 174 -11.36 -13.65 1.11
CA GLN A 174 -10.97 -13.90 2.50
C GLN A 174 -9.69 -14.75 2.58
N ARG A 175 -9.57 -15.78 1.73
CA ARG A 175 -8.35 -16.60 1.64
C ARG A 175 -7.17 -15.76 1.15
N GLU A 176 -7.35 -14.96 0.11
CA GLU A 176 -6.33 -14.06 -0.43
C GLU A 176 -5.85 -13.08 0.63
N MET A 177 -6.76 -12.45 1.38
CA MET A 177 -6.39 -11.54 2.47
C MET A 177 -5.64 -12.25 3.60
N ARG A 178 -5.98 -13.51 3.92
CA ARG A 178 -5.22 -14.30 4.91
C ARG A 178 -3.82 -14.67 4.40
N SER A 179 -3.68 -15.02 3.12
CA SER A 179 -2.38 -15.34 2.52
C SER A 179 -1.50 -14.12 2.27
N ALA A 180 -2.11 -12.95 2.05
CA ALA A 180 -1.42 -11.68 1.86
C ALA A 180 -1.04 -11.01 3.19
N LYS A 181 -1.29 -11.66 4.34
CA LYS A 181 -0.81 -11.14 5.63
C LYS A 181 0.70 -11.08 5.62
N GLU A 182 1.22 -9.88 5.84
CA GLU A 182 2.64 -9.67 6.07
C GLU A 182 3.04 -10.34 7.39
N PRO A 183 4.06 -11.23 7.42
CA PRO A 183 4.46 -11.94 8.64
C PRO A 183 4.79 -11.01 9.81
N LYS A 184 5.26 -9.79 9.50
CA LYS A 184 5.61 -8.75 10.49
C LYS A 184 4.40 -8.08 11.14
N LEU A 185 3.20 -8.29 10.60
CA LEU A 185 1.95 -7.70 11.07
C LEU A 185 0.99 -8.76 11.63
N ASP A 186 1.44 -10.02 11.75
CA ASP A 186 0.57 -11.06 12.27
C ASP A 186 0.26 -10.82 13.76
N GLY A 187 -0.99 -11.10 14.13
CA GLY A 187 -1.53 -10.76 15.46
C GLY A 187 -1.78 -9.27 15.73
N MET A 188 -1.35 -8.35 14.85
CA MET A 188 -1.52 -6.91 15.05
C MET A 188 -2.72 -6.34 14.30
N ARG A 189 -3.38 -5.34 14.89
CA ARG A 189 -4.34 -4.48 14.20
C ARG A 189 -3.59 -3.45 13.37
N TYR A 190 -3.83 -3.44 12.06
CA TYR A 190 -3.18 -2.50 11.16
C TYR A 190 -4.13 -1.96 10.10
N VAL A 191 -3.78 -0.85 9.45
CA VAL A 191 -4.45 -0.30 8.27
C VAL A 191 -3.38 0.20 7.30
N THR A 192 -3.59 0.06 5.99
CA THR A 192 -2.68 0.67 5.01
C THR A 192 -2.99 2.16 4.83
N GLU A 193 -1.98 2.97 4.52
CA GLU A 193 -2.18 4.39 4.23
C GLU A 193 -3.17 4.59 3.06
N ALA A 194 -3.16 3.70 2.06
CA ALA A 194 -4.07 3.74 0.93
C ALA A 194 -5.54 3.55 1.37
N GLU A 195 -5.83 2.49 2.13
CA GLU A 195 -7.19 2.23 2.64
C GLU A 195 -7.71 3.37 3.51
N LEU A 196 -6.84 3.91 4.38
CA LEU A 196 -7.20 5.04 5.22
C LEU A 196 -7.51 6.29 4.37
N ARG A 197 -6.65 6.59 3.38
CA ARG A 197 -6.85 7.73 2.48
C ARG A 197 -8.10 7.57 1.61
N ASP A 198 -8.49 6.35 1.26
CA ASP A 198 -9.69 6.11 0.45
C ASP A 198 -10.97 6.37 1.25
N LYS A 199 -11.01 6.00 2.53
CA LYS A 199 -12.18 6.18 3.39
C LYS A 199 -12.30 7.56 4.04
N LEU A 200 -11.20 8.27 4.24
CA LEU A 200 -11.25 9.60 4.86
C LEU A 200 -11.95 10.63 3.95
N PRO A 201 -12.70 11.59 4.51
CA PRO A 201 -13.21 12.71 3.74
C PRO A 201 -12.08 13.66 3.30
N PRO A 202 -12.28 14.45 2.23
CA PRO A 202 -11.22 15.30 1.66
C PRO A 202 -10.54 16.22 2.68
N LYS A 203 -11.30 16.76 3.64
CA LYS A 203 -10.78 17.60 4.72
C LYS A 203 -9.80 16.83 5.63
N ALA A 204 -10.17 15.62 6.05
CA ALA A 204 -9.34 14.79 6.92
C ALA A 204 -8.10 14.24 6.19
N LYS A 205 -8.17 14.02 4.87
CA LYS A 205 -7.00 13.63 4.06
C LYS A 205 -5.86 14.66 4.15
N LEU A 206 -6.18 15.95 4.17
CA LEU A 206 -5.20 17.02 4.33
C LEU A 206 -4.59 17.03 5.74
N ALA A 207 -5.40 16.71 6.75
CA ALA A 207 -4.94 16.60 8.13
C ALA A 207 -4.13 15.33 8.40
N MET A 208 -4.24 14.30 7.56
CA MET A 208 -3.66 12.97 7.78
C MET A 208 -2.16 12.99 8.14
N LYS A 209 -1.34 13.81 7.44
CA LYS A 209 0.11 13.87 7.70
C LYS A 209 0.43 14.28 9.15
N TYR A 210 -0.15 15.39 9.59
CA TYR A 210 0.05 15.93 10.94
C TYR A 210 -0.73 15.12 11.99
N GLY A 211 -1.88 14.57 11.60
CA GLY A 211 -2.69 13.68 12.42
C GLY A 211 -1.92 12.43 12.80
N MET A 212 -1.36 11.71 11.82
CA MET A 212 -0.54 10.52 12.07
C MET A 212 0.70 10.83 12.92
N GLN A 213 1.35 11.98 12.69
CA GLN A 213 2.48 12.41 13.50
C GLN A 213 2.08 12.67 14.96
N SER A 214 0.92 13.30 15.18
CA SER A 214 0.37 13.55 16.52
C SER A 214 -0.09 12.26 17.20
N LEU A 215 -0.76 11.35 16.48
CA LEU A 215 -1.17 10.04 17.01
C LEU A 215 0.01 9.17 17.38
N ARG A 216 1.11 9.23 16.61
CA ARG A 216 2.38 8.58 16.99
C ARG A 216 2.95 9.16 18.29
N HIS A 217 2.93 10.49 18.44
CA HIS A 217 3.42 11.14 19.66
C HIS A 217 2.62 10.72 20.90
N LEU A 218 1.30 10.60 20.74
CA LEU A 218 0.37 10.14 21.78
C LEU A 218 0.43 8.62 22.01
N GLY A 219 1.31 7.88 21.31
CA GLY A 219 1.46 6.44 21.47
C GLY A 219 0.27 5.60 20.95
N ARG A 220 -0.60 6.17 20.12
CA ARG A 220 -1.80 5.48 19.61
C ARG A 220 -1.49 4.58 18.42
N CYS A 221 -0.51 4.97 17.60
CA CYS A 221 -0.12 4.20 16.43
C CYS A 221 1.39 4.19 16.17
N LYS A 222 1.86 3.15 15.48
CA LYS A 222 3.19 3.06 14.85
C LYS A 222 3.02 3.03 13.34
N GLU A 223 4.01 3.54 12.60
CA GLU A 223 4.02 3.37 11.13
C GLU A 223 5.20 2.48 10.77
N THR A 224 4.97 1.52 9.88
CA THR A 224 6.02 0.66 9.32
C THR A 224 5.94 0.64 7.81
N LEU A 225 7.09 0.54 7.15
CA LEU A 225 7.19 0.45 5.70
C LEU A 225 7.54 -1.00 5.34
N ILE A 226 6.65 -1.67 4.62
CA ILE A 226 6.87 -3.03 4.12
C ILE A 226 6.67 -3.00 2.61
N THR A 227 7.70 -3.40 1.87
CA THR A 227 7.66 -3.54 0.39
C THR A 227 7.09 -2.31 -0.31
N ARG A 228 7.47 -1.10 0.15
CA ARG A 228 7.01 0.23 -0.36
C ARG A 228 5.57 0.63 -0.02
N CYS A 229 4.86 -0.18 0.75
CA CYS A 229 3.56 0.18 1.32
C CYS A 229 3.72 0.64 2.76
N LYS A 230 3.03 1.72 3.12
CA LYS A 230 3.00 2.26 4.49
C LYS A 230 1.85 1.65 5.26
N TYR A 231 2.18 0.97 6.34
CA TYR A 231 1.26 0.34 7.27
C TYR A 231 1.21 1.13 8.56
N ILE A 232 0.01 1.32 9.07
CA ILE A 232 -0.29 1.99 10.33
C ILE A 232 -0.71 0.90 11.29
N ILE A 233 0.13 0.61 12.27
CA ILE A 233 -0.12 -0.36 13.34
C ILE A 233 -0.79 0.37 14.50
N ILE A 234 -1.88 -0.20 14.97
CA ILE A 234 -2.69 0.30 16.09
C ILE A 234 -2.19 -0.35 17.37
N LEU A 235 -2.06 0.44 18.44
CA LEU A 235 -1.44 0.00 19.70
C LEU A 235 -2.41 -0.08 20.89
N TRP A 236 -3.71 0.01 20.66
CA TRP A 236 -4.73 -0.04 21.71
C TRP A 236 -5.72 -1.19 21.49
#